data_AF-A0A8B9SD36-F1
#
_entry.id   AF-A0A8B9SD36-F1
#
_cell.length_a   1.000
_cell.length_b   1.000
_cell.length_c   1.000
_cell.angle_alpha   90.00
_cell.angle_beta   90.00
_cell.angle_gamma   90.00
#
_symmetry.space_group_name_H-M   'P 1'
#
loop_
_entity.id
_entity.type
_entity.pdbx_description
1 polymer ?
#
loop_
_entity_poly.entity_id
_entity_poly.type
_entity_poly.pdbx_seq_one_letter_code
_entity_poly.pdbx_strand_id
1 'polypeptide(L)'
;MIQLYSNATSKERKLLATAQQMLQDSKTKIEIIRMHIVKVSQSAGGIEDAVDPAGKVMGTTISALELRIEELRHHLRIEAAVAEGAKNVLKILGGSRVQDRKFLAEAQGRLQESSQKIDLLRLSLEHQLSELSPDHPKRALIKQELVNTSSLGAQHGSIQPTSVIKPTALTGTLEVRLMGCQNLLENVPGRSRMASSSPICGSPSDLRSLTRTRVGLSIHGRSVAGKYLRNEELCNEVLAVLKVDNKVVGQTNWGPVNNQAWDQSFVIELDRSRELEIAVYWRDWRELCAVKFLRLDDFLDNERHGMCLSLEPQGYFICGIIELRS
;
A
#
# COMPACT_ATOMS: atom_id res chain seq x y z
N MET A 1 -28.85 -9.12 27.29
CA MET A 1 -30.28 -8.80 27.41
C MET A 1 -30.45 -7.31 27.57
N ILE A 2 -30.69 -6.57 26.48
CA ILE A 2 -31.32 -5.24 26.49
C ILE A 2 -32.16 -5.21 25.22
N GLN A 3 -33.35 -5.79 25.30
CA GLN A 3 -34.33 -5.83 24.22
C GLN A 3 -35.68 -5.43 24.80
N LEU A 4 -35.72 -4.24 25.38
CA LEU A 4 -36.93 -3.56 25.83
C LEU A 4 -36.75 -2.10 25.41
N TYR A 5 -37.83 -1.39 25.07
CA TYR A 5 -37.89 -0.07 24.42
C TYR A 5 -37.91 -0.08 22.89
N SER A 6 -38.90 -0.77 22.31
CA SER A 6 -39.27 -0.72 20.89
C SER A 6 -39.93 0.60 20.46
N ASN A 7 -40.14 1.58 21.35
CA ASN A 7 -40.92 2.80 21.08
C ASN A 7 -40.20 4.10 21.46
N ALA A 8 -38.98 4.29 20.97
CA ALA A 8 -38.15 5.48 21.27
C ALA A 8 -38.22 6.57 20.18
N THR A 9 -38.33 7.82 20.61
CA THR A 9 -38.33 9.04 19.78
C THR A 9 -37.03 9.18 18.96
N SER A 10 -37.02 9.99 17.90
CA SER A 10 -35.83 10.14 17.02
C SER A 10 -34.56 10.61 17.76
N LYS A 11 -34.73 11.34 18.87
CA LYS A 11 -33.63 11.75 19.76
C LYS A 11 -33.08 10.57 20.56
N GLU A 12 -33.93 9.71 21.11
CA GLU A 12 -33.51 8.52 21.87
C GLU A 12 -32.81 7.48 21.00
N ARG A 13 -33.23 7.32 19.73
CA ARG A 13 -32.50 6.45 18.78
C ARG A 13 -31.09 6.94 18.48
N LYS A 14 -30.89 8.26 18.35
CA LYS A 14 -29.55 8.85 18.17
C LYS A 14 -28.68 8.69 19.43
N LEU A 15 -29.27 8.89 20.60
CA LEU A 15 -28.60 8.66 21.89
C LEU A 15 -28.20 7.19 22.07
N LEU A 16 -29.08 6.25 21.71
CA LEU A 16 -28.81 4.82 21.76
C LEU A 16 -27.70 4.42 20.79
N ALA A 17 -27.73 4.94 19.55
CA ALA A 17 -26.64 4.70 18.59
C ALA A 17 -25.29 5.27 19.09
N THR A 18 -25.31 6.45 19.70
CA THR A 18 -24.10 7.06 20.30
C THR A 18 -23.59 6.24 21.48
N ALA A 19 -24.48 5.76 22.35
CA ALA A 19 -24.12 4.92 23.49
C ALA A 19 -23.57 3.55 23.03
N GLN A 20 -24.14 2.96 21.98
CA GLN A 20 -23.63 1.73 21.37
C GLN A 20 -22.25 1.94 20.73
N GLN A 21 -22.04 3.05 20.04
CA GLN A 21 -20.74 3.41 19.47
C GLN A 21 -19.69 3.58 20.57
N MET A 22 -20.00 4.36 21.61
CA MET A 22 -19.08 4.57 22.74
C MET A 22 -18.79 3.27 23.50
N LEU A 23 -19.77 2.37 23.62
CA LEU A 23 -19.56 1.05 24.22
C LEU A 23 -18.59 0.21 23.38
N GLN A 24 -18.73 0.25 22.05
CA GLN A 24 -17.83 -0.46 21.16
C GLN A 24 -16.41 0.12 21.22
N ASP A 25 -16.29 1.44 21.19
CA ASP A 25 -15.00 2.14 21.31
C ASP A 25 -14.32 1.85 22.67
N SER A 26 -15.10 1.81 23.75
CA SER A 26 -14.60 1.48 25.09
C SER A 26 -14.11 0.04 25.17
N LYS A 27 -14.85 -0.92 24.60
CA LYS A 27 -14.42 -2.33 24.53
C LYS A 27 -13.11 -2.47 23.76
N THR A 28 -12.98 -1.78 22.62
CA THR A 28 -11.74 -1.78 21.84
C THR A 28 -10.58 -1.19 22.65
N LYS A 29 -10.79 -0.07 23.36
CA LYS A 29 -9.75 0.53 24.22
C LYS A 29 -9.32 -0.39 25.36
N ILE A 30 -10.28 -1.06 26.02
CA ILE A 30 -9.98 -2.04 27.07
C ILE A 30 -9.12 -3.18 26.52
N GLU A 31 -9.44 -3.68 25.33
CA GLU A 31 -8.69 -4.76 24.70
C GLU A 31 -7.27 -4.34 24.31
N ILE A 32 -7.10 -3.11 23.81
CA ILE A 32 -5.78 -2.54 23.53
C ILE A 32 -4.93 -2.44 24.80
N ILE A 33 -5.52 -1.96 25.90
CA ILE A 33 -4.81 -1.87 27.18
C ILE A 33 -4.42 -3.26 27.67
N ARG A 34 -5.32 -4.24 27.58
CA ARG A 34 -5.01 -5.64 27.94
C ARG A 34 -3.90 -6.22 27.09
N MET A 35 -3.91 -5.98 25.78
CA MET A 35 -2.87 -6.43 24.86
C MET A 35 -1.52 -5.77 25.19
N HIS A 36 -1.50 -4.48 25.53
CA HIS A 36 -0.27 -3.79 25.96
C HIS A 36 0.25 -4.33 27.29
N ILE A 37 -0.63 -4.64 28.26
CA ILE A 37 -0.23 -5.29 29.51
C ILE A 37 0.42 -6.64 29.23
N VAL A 38 -0.19 -7.49 28.39
CA VAL A 38 0.37 -8.80 28.03
C VAL A 38 1.70 -8.65 27.28
N LYS A 39 1.80 -7.70 26.35
CA LYS A 39 3.04 -7.42 25.60
C LYS A 39 4.17 -6.96 26.53
N VAL A 40 3.87 -6.07 27.47
CA VAL A 40 4.84 -5.60 28.47
C VAL A 40 5.22 -6.73 29.45
N SER A 41 4.27 -7.56 29.87
CA SER A 41 4.55 -8.73 30.72
C SER A 41 5.41 -9.79 30.04
N GLN A 42 5.19 -10.06 28.74
CA GLN A 42 6.01 -10.99 27.96
C GLN A 42 7.41 -10.43 27.65
N SER A 43 7.55 -9.10 27.59
CA SER A 43 8.85 -8.44 27.42
C SER A 43 9.68 -8.41 28.70
N ALA A 44 9.04 -8.60 29.87
CA ALA A 44 9.67 -8.50 31.19
C ALA A 44 10.01 -9.85 31.86
N GLY A 45 9.60 -10.99 31.28
CA GLY A 45 9.84 -12.32 31.86
C GLY A 45 10.35 -13.31 30.83
N GLY A 46 11.66 -13.59 30.86
CA GLY A 46 12.26 -14.67 30.10
C GLY A 46 11.85 -16.05 30.64
N ILE A 47 11.59 -16.96 29.70
CA ILE A 47 11.68 -18.44 29.76
C ILE A 47 11.23 -19.08 31.07
N GLU A 48 10.08 -19.76 31.08
CA GLU A 48 9.93 -21.10 31.65
C GLU A 48 8.56 -21.72 31.29
N ASP A 49 8.59 -23.01 30.98
CA ASP A 49 7.50 -23.86 30.47
C ASP A 49 6.26 -23.92 31.36
N ALA A 50 5.08 -24.00 30.72
CA ALA A 50 3.98 -24.83 31.19
C ALA A 50 3.00 -25.11 30.03
N VAL A 51 3.14 -26.29 29.42
CA VAL A 51 2.08 -26.93 28.65
C VAL A 51 0.99 -27.36 29.64
N ASP A 52 -0.26 -26.96 29.43
CA ASP A 52 -1.43 -27.64 30.02
C ASP A 52 -2.51 -27.82 28.93
N PRO A 53 -3.06 -29.05 28.74
CA PRO A 53 -4.02 -29.34 27.69
C PRO A 53 -5.46 -29.07 28.18
N ALA A 54 -6.32 -28.67 27.24
CA ALA A 54 -7.76 -28.43 27.43
C ALA A 54 -8.16 -27.13 28.15
N GLY A 55 -8.16 -26.03 27.40
CA GLY A 55 -8.68 -24.76 27.90
C GLY A 55 -8.90 -23.69 26.83
N LYS A 56 -9.58 -24.04 25.73
CA LYS A 56 -10.35 -23.14 24.84
C LYS A 56 -9.94 -21.64 24.90
N VAL A 57 -8.78 -21.29 24.33
CA VAL A 57 -8.38 -19.90 24.05
C VAL A 57 -9.14 -19.42 22.80
N MET A 58 -10.45 -19.27 22.95
CA MET A 58 -11.33 -18.71 21.93
C MET A 58 -11.52 -17.22 22.25
N GLY A 59 -10.75 -16.35 21.59
CA GLY A 59 -11.20 -14.96 21.34
C GLY A 59 -10.38 -13.78 21.88
N THR A 60 -9.05 -13.86 22.02
CA THR A 60 -8.26 -12.73 22.60
C THR A 60 -6.95 -12.39 21.89
N THR A 61 -6.79 -12.77 20.62
CA THR A 61 -5.80 -12.14 19.73
C THR A 61 -6.48 -11.94 18.39
N ILE A 62 -6.77 -10.70 18.00
CA ILE A 62 -6.84 -10.40 16.57
C ILE A 62 -5.43 -10.74 16.08
N SER A 63 -5.28 -11.86 15.39
CA SER A 63 -3.96 -12.37 15.01
C SER A 63 -3.23 -11.29 14.19
N ALA A 64 -1.91 -11.15 14.33
CA ALA A 64 -1.15 -10.18 13.54
C ALA A 64 -1.44 -10.32 12.02
N LEU A 65 -1.71 -11.55 11.58
CA LEU A 65 -2.19 -11.89 10.25
C LEU A 65 -3.55 -11.23 9.92
N GLU A 66 -4.47 -11.27 10.86
CA GLU A 66 -5.81 -10.69 10.71
C GLU A 66 -5.80 -9.16 10.62
N LEU A 67 -4.86 -8.52 11.32
CA LEU A 67 -4.65 -7.08 11.26
C LEU A 67 -4.05 -6.68 9.90
N ARG A 68 -3.02 -7.42 9.45
CA ARG A 68 -2.42 -7.24 8.11
C ARG A 68 -3.44 -7.40 6.99
N ILE A 69 -4.30 -8.43 7.06
CA ILE A 69 -5.38 -8.63 6.08
C ILE A 69 -6.30 -7.41 6.05
N GLU A 70 -6.69 -6.88 7.22
CA GLU A 70 -7.59 -5.73 7.26
C GLU A 70 -6.95 -4.44 6.72
N GLU A 71 -5.66 -4.24 6.97
CA GLU A 71 -4.88 -3.13 6.41
C GLU A 71 -4.78 -3.22 4.88
N LEU A 72 -4.44 -4.40 4.34
CA LEU A 72 -4.39 -4.64 2.90
C LEU A 72 -5.75 -4.36 2.24
N ARG A 73 -6.84 -4.83 2.85
CA ARG A 73 -8.21 -4.58 2.38
C ARG A 73 -8.55 -3.09 2.43
N HIS A 74 -8.16 -2.41 3.50
CA HIS A 74 -8.38 -0.98 3.66
C HIS A 74 -7.69 -0.16 2.56
N HIS A 75 -6.39 -0.38 2.34
CA HIS A 75 -5.63 0.30 1.28
C HIS A 75 -6.15 -0.04 -0.10
N LEU A 76 -6.52 -1.30 -0.35
CA LEU A 76 -7.09 -1.70 -1.64
C LEU A 76 -8.38 -0.92 -1.95
N ARG A 77 -9.25 -0.69 -0.96
CA ARG A 77 -10.47 0.11 -1.14
C ARG A 77 -10.16 1.58 -1.38
N ILE A 78 -9.19 2.15 -0.67
CA ILE A 78 -8.74 3.53 -0.89
C ILE A 78 -8.26 3.69 -2.32
N GLU A 79 -7.33 2.84 -2.75
CA GLU A 79 -6.75 2.92 -4.09
C GLU A 79 -7.81 2.68 -5.17
N ALA A 80 -8.70 1.70 -5.01
CA ALA A 80 -9.81 1.51 -5.94
C ALA A 80 -10.70 2.76 -6.09
N ALA A 81 -10.98 3.47 -4.98
CA ALA A 81 -11.72 4.72 -5.01
C ALA A 81 -10.94 5.86 -5.68
N VAL A 82 -9.62 5.95 -5.44
CA VAL A 82 -8.74 6.94 -6.09
C VAL A 82 -8.68 6.70 -7.60
N ALA A 83 -8.48 5.45 -8.03
CA ALA A 83 -8.47 5.06 -9.45
C ALA A 83 -9.81 5.40 -10.14
N GLU A 84 -10.94 5.06 -9.52
CA GLU A 84 -12.25 5.39 -10.09
C GLU A 84 -12.50 6.91 -10.14
N GLY A 85 -12.08 7.64 -9.11
CA GLY A 85 -12.12 9.11 -9.11
C GLY A 85 -11.31 9.72 -10.25
N ALA A 86 -10.07 9.27 -10.43
CA ALA A 86 -9.20 9.72 -11.52
C ALA A 86 -9.77 9.38 -12.90
N LYS A 87 -10.32 8.17 -13.07
CA LYS A 87 -11.00 7.74 -14.30
C LYS A 87 -12.21 8.61 -14.63
N ASN A 88 -12.98 9.02 -13.62
CA ASN A 88 -14.12 9.91 -13.81
C ASN A 88 -13.69 11.33 -14.18
N VAL A 89 -12.60 11.85 -13.60
CA VAL A 89 -11.99 13.11 -14.03
C VAL A 89 -11.54 13.04 -15.50
N LEU A 90 -10.88 11.95 -15.92
CA LEU A 90 -10.47 11.77 -17.32
C LEU A 90 -11.65 11.75 -18.30
N LYS A 91 -12.78 11.12 -17.92
CA LYS A 91 -14.01 11.14 -18.73
C LYS A 91 -14.56 12.56 -18.89
N ILE A 92 -14.54 13.36 -17.81
CA ILE A 92 -15.03 14.75 -17.82
C ILE A 92 -14.11 15.65 -18.65
N LEU A 93 -12.79 15.49 -18.49
CA LEU A 93 -11.79 16.32 -19.16
C LEU A 93 -11.51 15.90 -20.63
N GLY A 94 -11.91 14.68 -21.03
CA GLY A 94 -11.70 14.16 -22.38
C GLY A 94 -12.43 14.92 -23.51
N GLY A 95 -13.27 15.90 -23.17
CA GLY A 95 -13.99 16.75 -24.13
C GLY A 95 -13.44 18.17 -24.32
N SER A 96 -12.33 18.58 -23.68
CA SER A 96 -11.96 20.01 -23.54
C SER A 96 -10.47 20.39 -23.81
N ARG A 97 -10.23 21.71 -23.84
CA ARG A 97 -9.17 22.55 -24.43
C ARG A 97 -7.73 22.32 -23.89
N VAL A 98 -6.75 22.96 -24.56
CA VAL A 98 -5.29 22.91 -24.27
C VAL A 98 -4.92 23.14 -22.79
N GLN A 99 -5.68 23.94 -22.04
CA GLN A 99 -5.43 24.21 -20.61
C GLN A 99 -5.69 22.99 -19.71
N ASP A 100 -6.51 22.04 -20.16
CA ASP A 100 -6.84 20.81 -19.43
C ASP A 100 -5.74 19.75 -19.54
N ARG A 101 -4.73 19.95 -20.40
CA ARG A 101 -3.67 18.97 -20.65
C ARG A 101 -2.85 18.64 -19.40
N LYS A 102 -2.61 19.61 -18.51
CA LYS A 102 -1.88 19.37 -17.25
C LYS A 102 -2.74 18.55 -16.28
N PHE A 103 -4.02 18.90 -16.14
CA PHE A 103 -4.95 18.17 -15.27
C PHE A 103 -5.22 16.75 -15.79
N LEU A 104 -5.28 16.58 -17.12
CA LEU A 104 -5.35 15.28 -17.77
C LEU A 104 -4.12 14.42 -17.45
N ALA A 105 -2.91 14.98 -17.58
CA ALA A 105 -1.68 14.27 -17.25
C ALA A 105 -1.62 13.87 -15.76
N GLU A 106 -2.05 14.75 -14.86
CA GLU A 106 -2.11 14.46 -13.43
C GLU A 106 -3.15 13.37 -13.09
N ALA A 107 -4.35 13.46 -13.67
CA ALA A 107 -5.39 12.44 -13.48
C ALA A 107 -4.96 11.09 -14.07
N GLN A 108 -4.28 11.09 -15.22
CA GLN A 108 -3.72 9.89 -15.83
C GLN A 108 -2.62 9.28 -14.96
N GLY A 109 -1.71 10.10 -14.42
CA GLY A 109 -0.66 9.64 -13.51
C GLY A 109 -1.22 9.02 -12.23
N ARG A 110 -2.21 9.67 -11.61
CA ARG A 110 -2.91 9.11 -10.43
C ARG A 110 -3.62 7.81 -10.73
N LEU A 111 -4.28 7.70 -11.89
CA LEU A 111 -4.91 6.45 -12.31
C LEU A 111 -3.88 5.34 -12.51
N GLN A 112 -2.74 5.63 -13.16
CA GLN A 112 -1.67 4.66 -13.38
C GLN A 112 -1.08 4.19 -12.05
N GLU A 113 -0.68 5.11 -11.19
CA GLU A 113 -0.08 4.79 -9.89
C GLU A 113 -1.04 3.97 -9.02
N SER A 114 -2.30 4.39 -8.94
CA SER A 114 -3.30 3.69 -8.13
C SER A 114 -3.60 2.30 -8.69
N SER A 115 -3.66 2.14 -10.02
CA SER A 115 -3.81 0.82 -10.66
C SER A 115 -2.64 -0.10 -10.32
N GLN A 116 -1.41 0.42 -10.35
CA GLN A 116 -0.21 -0.33 -9.99
C GLN A 116 -0.22 -0.80 -8.53
N LYS A 117 -0.64 0.06 -7.61
CA LYS A 117 -0.80 -0.30 -6.19
C LYS A 117 -1.88 -1.34 -5.99
N ILE A 118 -3.03 -1.19 -6.66
CA ILE A 118 -4.13 -2.17 -6.63
C ILE A 118 -3.63 -3.56 -7.03
N ASP A 119 -2.85 -3.66 -8.11
CA ASP A 119 -2.31 -4.94 -8.58
C ASP A 119 -1.40 -5.60 -7.55
N LEU A 120 -0.54 -4.82 -6.88
CA LEU A 120 0.32 -5.31 -5.79
C LEU A 120 -0.50 -5.75 -4.56
N LEU A 121 -1.47 -4.95 -4.14
CA LEU A 121 -2.32 -5.23 -2.97
C LEU A 121 -3.22 -6.46 -3.20
N ARG A 122 -3.71 -6.66 -4.43
CA ARG A 122 -4.43 -7.87 -4.80
C ARG A 122 -3.52 -9.10 -4.69
N LEU A 123 -2.31 -9.02 -5.24
CA LEU A 123 -1.35 -10.12 -5.15
C LEU A 123 -1.01 -10.45 -3.68
N SER A 124 -0.83 -9.45 -2.82
CA SER A 124 -0.68 -9.65 -1.37
C SER A 124 -1.87 -10.42 -0.78
N LEU A 125 -3.10 -10.00 -1.08
CA LEU A 125 -4.30 -10.65 -0.58
C LEU A 125 -4.46 -12.08 -1.10
N GLU A 126 -4.07 -12.35 -2.35
CA GLU A 126 -4.03 -13.69 -2.94
C GLU A 126 -3.01 -14.59 -2.23
N HIS A 127 -1.81 -14.09 -1.94
CA HIS A 127 -0.81 -14.80 -1.14
C HIS A 127 -1.37 -15.13 0.25
N GLN A 128 -1.96 -14.16 0.94
CA GLN A 128 -2.59 -14.39 2.25
C GLN A 128 -3.76 -15.40 2.16
N LEU A 129 -4.54 -15.41 1.08
CA LEU A 129 -5.60 -16.39 0.86
C LEU A 129 -5.07 -17.82 0.72
N SER A 130 -3.88 -17.98 0.12
CA SER A 130 -3.22 -19.28 -0.04
C SER A 130 -2.67 -19.82 1.29
N GLU A 131 -2.25 -18.94 2.19
CA GLU A 131 -1.72 -19.27 3.53
C GLU A 131 -2.83 -19.57 4.56
N LEU A 132 -4.04 -19.02 4.36
CA LEU A 132 -5.16 -19.24 5.27
C LEU A 132 -5.78 -20.64 5.13
N SER A 133 -6.13 -21.25 6.27
CA SER A 133 -6.90 -22.49 6.33
C SER A 133 -8.21 -22.38 5.51
N PRO A 134 -8.65 -23.44 4.80
CA PRO A 134 -9.87 -23.43 3.98
C PRO A 134 -11.14 -22.98 4.73
N ASP A 135 -11.22 -23.25 6.03
CA ASP A 135 -12.39 -22.97 6.88
C ASP A 135 -12.35 -21.58 7.55
N HIS A 136 -11.37 -20.73 7.22
CA HIS A 136 -11.22 -19.44 7.89
C HIS A 136 -12.35 -18.45 7.48
N PRO A 137 -13.04 -17.79 8.43
CA PRO A 137 -14.20 -16.93 8.15
C PRO A 137 -13.86 -15.73 7.24
N LYS A 138 -12.61 -15.24 7.28
CA LYS A 138 -12.14 -14.14 6.42
C LYS A 138 -11.85 -14.55 4.97
N ARG A 139 -11.75 -15.85 4.65
CA ARG A 139 -11.47 -16.34 3.29
C ARG A 139 -12.57 -15.92 2.31
N ALA A 140 -13.83 -15.94 2.74
CA ALA A 140 -14.96 -15.48 1.96
C ALA A 140 -14.93 -13.96 1.72
N LEU A 141 -14.55 -13.17 2.73
CA LEU A 141 -14.44 -11.72 2.64
C LEU A 141 -13.33 -11.29 1.66
N ILE A 142 -12.14 -11.90 1.74
CA ILE A 142 -11.02 -11.62 0.83
C ILE A 142 -11.42 -11.95 -0.62
N LYS A 143 -12.03 -13.13 -0.85
CA LYS A 143 -12.51 -13.53 -2.18
C LYS A 143 -13.51 -12.53 -2.76
N GLN A 144 -14.46 -12.08 -1.94
CA GLN A 144 -15.47 -11.10 -2.36
C GLN A 144 -14.82 -9.77 -2.77
N GLU A 145 -13.82 -9.30 -2.04
CA GLU A 145 -13.14 -8.04 -2.36
C GLU A 145 -12.23 -8.11 -3.57
N LEU A 146 -11.57 -9.25 -3.77
CA LEU A 146 -10.79 -9.49 -4.98
C LEU A 146 -11.69 -9.42 -6.23
N VAL A 147 -12.90 -10.00 -6.15
CA VAL A 147 -13.91 -9.92 -7.22
C VAL A 147 -14.42 -8.48 -7.42
N ASN A 148 -14.79 -7.78 -6.34
CA ASN A 148 -15.34 -6.42 -6.41
C ASN A 148 -14.36 -5.41 -7.01
N THR A 149 -13.06 -5.62 -6.79
CA THR A 149 -12.03 -4.74 -7.32
C THR A 149 -11.63 -5.12 -8.74
N SER A 150 -11.65 -6.41 -9.12
CA SER A 150 -11.25 -6.88 -10.46
C SER A 150 -12.08 -6.26 -11.59
N SER A 151 -13.35 -5.96 -11.34
CA SER A 151 -14.11 -5.05 -12.18
C SER A 151 -13.68 -3.61 -11.87
N LEU A 152 -13.01 -2.94 -12.81
CA LEU A 152 -12.71 -1.49 -12.80
C LEU A 152 -13.97 -0.59 -12.79
N GLY A 153 -15.08 -1.09 -12.24
CA GLY A 153 -16.24 -0.37 -11.78
C GLY A 153 -16.62 -1.01 -10.45
N ALA A 154 -16.27 -0.35 -9.35
CA ALA A 154 -16.72 -0.74 -8.03
C ALA A 154 -18.27 -0.68 -8.03
N GLN A 155 -18.91 -1.84 -8.13
CA GLN A 155 -20.33 -1.94 -7.78
C GLN A 155 -20.45 -1.46 -6.33
N HIS A 156 -21.43 -0.60 -6.07
CA HIS A 156 -21.76 0.00 -4.78
C HIS A 156 -21.93 -1.07 -3.67
N GLY A 157 -20.83 -1.60 -3.18
CA GLY A 157 -20.76 -2.27 -1.91
C GLY A 157 -20.64 -1.19 -0.86
N SER A 158 -21.65 -1.07 0.00
CA SER A 158 -21.65 -0.24 1.20
C SER A 158 -20.24 -0.16 1.78
N ILE A 159 -19.69 1.05 1.90
CA ILE A 159 -18.47 1.33 2.65
C ILE A 159 -18.79 0.94 4.09
N GLN A 160 -18.63 -0.34 4.43
CA GLN A 160 -18.66 -0.75 5.82
C GLN A 160 -17.43 -0.10 6.45
N PRO A 161 -17.59 0.75 7.48
CA PRO A 161 -16.46 1.32 8.18
C PRO A 161 -15.70 0.15 8.79
N THR A 162 -14.57 -0.17 8.18
CA THR A 162 -13.60 -1.06 8.79
C THR A 162 -13.21 -0.41 10.10
N SER A 163 -13.28 -1.15 11.22
CA SER A 163 -12.91 -0.66 12.55
C SER A 163 -11.40 -0.45 12.69
N VAL A 164 -10.73 -0.06 11.61
CA VAL A 164 -9.36 0.40 11.60
C VAL A 164 -9.37 1.72 12.34
N ILE A 165 -8.75 1.70 13.52
CA ILE A 165 -8.61 2.86 14.39
C ILE A 165 -8.09 4.00 13.54
N LYS A 166 -8.80 5.13 13.53
CA LYS A 166 -8.39 6.30 12.77
C LYS A 166 -7.03 6.77 13.32
N PRO A 167 -5.94 6.75 12.51
CA PRO A 167 -4.61 7.08 13.02
C PRO A 167 -4.57 8.49 13.60
N THR A 168 -3.74 8.69 14.62
CA THR A 168 -3.54 10.01 15.21
C THR A 168 -2.78 10.89 14.22
N ALA A 169 -3.27 12.11 14.02
CA ALA A 169 -2.59 13.07 13.16
C ALA A 169 -1.43 13.71 13.93
N LEU A 170 -0.23 13.62 13.39
CA LEU A 170 1.00 14.11 14.00
C LEU A 170 1.53 15.33 13.27
N THR A 171 2.02 16.29 14.02
CA THR A 171 2.76 17.45 13.53
C THR A 171 4.15 17.40 14.14
N GLY A 172 5.18 17.63 13.34
CA GLY A 172 6.55 17.46 13.80
C GLY A 172 7.55 17.28 12.67
N THR A 173 8.73 16.77 13.00
CA THR A 173 9.77 16.40 12.02
C THR A 173 10.10 14.93 12.16
N LEU A 174 10.04 14.19 11.05
CA LEU A 174 10.41 12.80 10.93
C LEU A 174 11.74 12.67 10.18
N GLU A 175 12.74 12.08 10.83
CA GLU A 175 14.00 11.73 10.18
C GLU A 175 14.03 10.24 9.82
N VAL A 176 14.17 9.95 8.52
CA VAL A 176 14.19 8.59 7.97
C VAL A 176 15.49 8.36 7.20
N ARG A 177 16.21 7.30 7.54
CA ARG A 177 17.37 6.81 6.79
C ARG A 177 17.01 5.56 6.01
N LEU A 178 17.07 5.62 4.69
CA LEU A 178 16.82 4.50 3.77
C LEU A 178 18.14 3.82 3.42
N MET A 179 18.30 2.56 3.81
CA MET A 179 19.53 1.82 3.56
C MET A 179 19.43 1.01 2.26
N GLY A 180 18.44 0.12 2.15
CA GLY A 180 18.32 -0.78 1.02
C GLY A 180 17.07 -1.65 1.02
N CYS A 181 17.01 -2.59 0.07
CA CYS A 181 15.89 -3.52 -0.06
C CYS A 181 16.33 -4.84 -0.71
N GLN A 182 15.58 -5.91 -0.45
CA GLN A 182 15.88 -7.25 -0.96
C GLN A 182 14.60 -8.04 -1.30
N ASN A 183 14.77 -9.11 -2.08
CA ASN A 183 13.73 -10.09 -2.42
C ASN A 183 12.47 -9.45 -3.03
N LEU A 184 12.67 -8.43 -3.87
CA LEU A 184 11.60 -7.69 -4.54
C LEU A 184 10.88 -8.56 -5.58
N LEU A 185 9.67 -8.17 -5.92
CA LEU A 185 8.88 -8.84 -6.94
C LEU A 185 9.47 -8.59 -8.34
N GLU A 186 9.89 -9.66 -9.02
CA GLU A 186 10.38 -9.58 -10.40
C GLU A 186 9.24 -9.69 -11.42
N ASN A 187 8.27 -10.56 -11.16
CA ASN A 187 7.11 -10.79 -12.04
C ASN A 187 5.91 -9.98 -11.54
N VAL A 188 5.84 -8.71 -11.94
CA VAL A 188 4.78 -7.81 -11.51
C VAL A 188 3.50 -8.02 -12.35
N PRO A 189 2.33 -8.27 -11.72
CA PRO A 189 1.06 -8.45 -12.45
C PRO A 189 0.71 -7.25 -13.33
N GLY A 190 0.05 -7.52 -14.46
CA GLY A 190 -0.42 -6.48 -15.38
C GLY A 190 0.69 -5.80 -16.20
N ARG A 191 1.96 -6.18 -16.00
CA ARG A 191 3.10 -5.58 -16.67
C ARG A 191 3.73 -6.56 -17.63
N SER A 192 4.04 -6.08 -18.83
CA SER A 192 4.74 -6.86 -19.85
C SER A 192 5.59 -5.93 -20.69
N ARG A 193 6.80 -6.39 -21.02
CA ARG A 193 7.71 -5.66 -21.92
C ARG A 193 7.04 -5.33 -23.27
N MET A 194 6.12 -6.18 -23.73
CA MET A 194 5.39 -5.99 -25.00
C MET A 194 4.24 -4.97 -24.92
N ALA A 195 3.78 -4.59 -23.72
CA ALA A 195 2.69 -3.64 -23.50
C ALA A 195 3.17 -2.20 -23.20
N SER A 196 4.48 -1.99 -23.08
CA SER A 196 5.08 -0.68 -22.80
C SER A 196 5.11 0.23 -24.04
N SER A 197 3.96 0.74 -24.48
CA SER A 197 3.93 2.01 -25.21
C SER A 197 4.16 3.14 -24.20
N SER A 198 5.42 3.43 -23.93
CA SER A 198 5.89 4.46 -23.00
C SER A 198 5.24 5.83 -23.25
N PRO A 199 4.67 6.51 -22.23
CA PRO A 199 4.65 7.96 -22.23
C PRO A 199 6.02 8.45 -21.81
N ILE A 200 6.62 9.28 -22.67
CA ILE A 200 7.92 9.92 -22.51
C ILE A 200 7.93 10.72 -21.20
N CYS A 201 8.58 10.20 -20.15
CA CYS A 201 9.04 11.02 -19.03
C CYS A 201 10.37 11.65 -19.45
N GLY A 202 10.28 12.80 -20.12
CA GLY A 202 11.42 13.58 -20.56
C GLY A 202 12.08 14.28 -19.37
N SER A 203 13.30 13.87 -19.06
CA SER A 203 14.27 14.71 -18.34
C SER A 203 14.48 16.02 -19.14
N PRO A 204 14.57 17.20 -18.51
CA PRO A 204 14.68 18.49 -19.21
C PRO A 204 16.13 18.77 -19.66
N SER A 205 16.77 17.81 -20.31
CA SER A 205 18.13 17.93 -20.84
C SER A 205 18.24 17.03 -22.06
N ASP A 206 17.83 17.54 -23.22
CA ASP A 206 18.36 17.21 -24.55
C ASP A 206 17.40 17.69 -25.65
N LEU A 207 17.41 19.01 -25.87
CA LEU A 207 16.97 19.57 -27.14
C LEU A 207 18.09 19.37 -28.16
N ARG A 208 17.95 18.38 -29.05
CA ARG A 208 18.35 18.45 -30.47
C ARG A 208 18.09 17.13 -31.22
N SER A 209 17.37 17.27 -32.34
CA SER A 209 17.44 16.42 -33.54
C SER A 209 16.79 15.02 -33.42
N LEU A 210 15.90 14.55 -34.30
CA LEU A 210 15.77 14.78 -35.73
C LEU A 210 14.31 14.63 -36.20
N THR A 211 13.93 15.55 -37.06
CA THR A 211 12.87 15.42 -38.07
C THR A 211 13.10 14.24 -39.01
N ARG A 212 12.12 13.33 -39.16
CA ARG A 212 11.78 12.80 -40.49
C ARG A 212 10.36 12.24 -40.58
N THR A 213 9.63 12.80 -41.51
CA THR A 213 8.30 12.48 -42.03
C THR A 213 8.19 11.12 -42.72
N ARG A 214 7.06 10.45 -42.46
CA ARG A 214 6.10 9.72 -43.35
C ARG A 214 6.57 8.64 -44.38
N VAL A 215 5.61 7.72 -44.56
CA VAL A 215 5.28 6.83 -45.70
C VAL A 215 5.88 5.42 -45.66
N GLY A 216 5.00 4.40 -45.69
CA GLY A 216 5.33 2.99 -45.63
C GLY A 216 5.69 2.35 -46.97
N LEU A 217 6.15 1.10 -46.91
CA LEU A 217 5.95 0.02 -47.89
C LEU A 217 6.64 -1.26 -47.38
N SER A 218 5.91 -2.37 -47.48
CA SER A 218 6.36 -3.74 -47.21
C SER A 218 7.09 -4.30 -48.43
N ILE A 219 8.31 -4.86 -48.27
CA ILE A 219 8.87 -5.89 -49.15
C ILE A 219 9.71 -6.89 -48.31
N HIS A 220 9.52 -8.16 -48.60
CA HIS A 220 10.07 -9.36 -47.97
C HIS A 220 11.59 -9.54 -48.15
N GLY A 221 12.23 -10.08 -47.10
CA GLY A 221 13.51 -10.79 -47.19
C GLY A 221 13.58 -11.91 -46.14
N ARG A 222 13.44 -13.16 -46.56
CA ARG A 222 13.60 -14.37 -45.72
C ARG A 222 15.08 -14.69 -45.55
N SER A 223 15.57 -14.90 -44.32
CA SER A 223 16.35 -16.11 -43.97
C SER A 223 16.70 -16.18 -42.47
N VAL A 224 16.17 -17.24 -41.86
CA VAL A 224 16.69 -18.11 -40.78
C VAL A 224 17.96 -17.68 -40.03
N ALA A 225 17.78 -17.24 -38.78
CA ALA A 225 18.68 -17.53 -37.67
C ALA A 225 17.85 -17.59 -36.37
N GLY A 226 17.32 -18.78 -36.08
CA GLY A 226 16.82 -19.08 -34.74
C GLY A 226 18.00 -19.24 -33.77
N LYS A 227 17.72 -18.94 -32.49
CA LYS A 227 18.62 -19.00 -31.33
C LYS A 227 19.59 -17.82 -31.24
N TYR A 228 19.15 -16.74 -30.62
CA TYR A 228 19.54 -16.28 -29.29
C TYR A 228 18.63 -15.09 -28.97
N LEU A 229 17.42 -15.34 -28.47
CA LEU A 229 16.75 -14.36 -27.61
C LEU A 229 17.63 -14.30 -26.37
N ARG A 230 18.69 -13.49 -26.48
CA ARG A 230 19.55 -13.13 -25.36
C ARG A 230 18.57 -12.61 -24.32
N ASN A 231 18.54 -13.24 -23.14
CA ASN A 231 17.95 -12.62 -21.95
C ASN A 231 18.58 -11.23 -21.86
N GLU A 232 17.91 -10.21 -22.37
CA GLU A 232 18.28 -8.82 -22.17
C GLU A 232 18.13 -8.59 -20.68
N GLU A 233 19.28 -8.59 -20.01
CA GLU A 233 19.46 -8.55 -18.57
C GLU A 233 18.51 -7.53 -17.93
N LEU A 234 17.70 -8.00 -16.98
CA LEU A 234 16.81 -7.14 -16.21
C LEU A 234 17.64 -6.06 -15.53
N CYS A 235 17.13 -4.82 -15.50
CA CYS A 235 17.82 -3.77 -14.80
C CYS A 235 17.70 -4.02 -13.29
N ASN A 236 18.82 -4.25 -12.61
CA ASN A 236 18.83 -4.53 -11.18
C ASN A 236 18.87 -3.26 -10.31
N GLU A 237 18.54 -2.11 -10.90
CA GLU A 237 18.48 -0.83 -10.20
C GLU A 237 17.07 -0.50 -9.75
N VAL A 238 16.99 0.06 -8.55
CA VAL A 238 15.76 0.41 -7.86
C VAL A 238 15.81 1.79 -7.25
N LEU A 239 14.63 2.36 -7.11
CA LEU A 239 14.36 3.65 -6.51
C LEU A 239 13.31 3.47 -5.41
N ALA A 240 13.49 4.11 -4.27
CA ALA A 240 12.46 4.24 -3.25
C ALA A 240 11.89 5.66 -3.24
N VAL A 241 10.57 5.79 -3.17
CA VAL A 241 9.85 7.06 -3.05
C VAL A 241 9.10 7.07 -1.73
N LEU A 242 9.27 8.14 -0.96
CA LEU A 242 8.59 8.40 0.29
C LEU A 242 7.43 9.35 0.04
N LYS A 243 6.23 8.97 0.52
CA LYS A 243 5.04 9.82 0.45
C LYS A 243 4.39 9.94 1.81
N VAL A 244 4.01 11.16 2.18
CA VAL A 244 3.20 11.42 3.37
C VAL A 244 1.82 11.87 2.90
N ASP A 245 0.78 11.17 3.34
CA ASP A 245 -0.62 11.41 2.93
C ASP A 245 -0.79 11.58 1.40
N ASN A 246 -0.18 10.68 0.62
CA ASN A 246 -0.14 10.68 -0.86
C ASN A 246 0.63 11.85 -1.52
N LYS A 247 1.45 12.60 -0.77
CA LYS A 247 2.35 13.63 -1.32
C LYS A 247 3.79 13.15 -1.25
N VAL A 248 4.52 13.24 -2.36
CA VAL A 248 5.95 12.88 -2.41
C VAL A 248 6.74 13.87 -1.55
N VAL A 249 7.47 13.34 -0.57
CA VAL A 249 8.33 14.10 0.35
C VAL A 249 9.81 13.77 0.18
N GLY A 250 10.13 12.65 -0.46
CA GLY A 250 11.50 12.23 -0.72
C GLY A 250 11.58 11.13 -1.77
N GLN A 251 12.72 11.02 -2.43
CA GLN A 251 13.03 9.93 -3.34
C GLN A 251 14.53 9.64 -3.28
N THR A 252 14.91 8.38 -3.39
CA THR A 252 16.33 8.01 -3.43
C THR A 252 16.96 8.25 -4.80
N ASN A 253 18.24 7.92 -4.96
CA ASN A 253 18.80 7.69 -6.28
C ASN A 253 18.45 6.29 -6.80
N TRP A 254 18.65 6.05 -8.10
CA TRP A 254 18.70 4.69 -8.61
C TRP A 254 19.93 3.98 -8.07
N GLY A 255 19.75 2.79 -7.48
CA GLY A 255 20.84 1.99 -6.91
C GLY A 255 20.58 0.50 -7.07
N PRO A 256 21.63 -0.34 -7.09
CA PRO A 256 21.46 -1.78 -7.23
C PRO A 256 20.74 -2.39 -6.00
N VAL A 257 19.87 -3.38 -6.22
CA VAL A 257 19.16 -4.07 -5.13
C VAL A 257 20.15 -4.78 -4.20
N ASN A 258 20.30 -4.27 -2.98
CA ASN A 258 21.04 -4.89 -1.88
C ASN A 258 20.69 -4.22 -0.53
N ASN A 259 21.36 -4.61 0.56
CA ASN A 259 21.11 -4.11 1.92
C ASN A 259 21.51 -2.64 2.17
N GLN A 260 22.34 -2.07 1.30
CA GLN A 260 22.90 -0.72 1.37
C GLN A 260 22.85 -0.09 -0.03
N ALA A 261 21.68 -0.18 -0.67
CA ALA A 261 21.47 0.28 -2.04
C ALA A 261 21.63 1.81 -2.18
N TRP A 262 21.30 2.56 -1.12
CA TRP A 262 21.26 4.03 -1.17
C TRP A 262 22.00 4.70 -0.02
N ASP A 263 21.79 4.24 1.21
CA ASP A 263 22.24 4.89 2.44
C ASP A 263 21.96 6.41 2.48
N GLN A 264 20.69 6.80 2.30
CA GLN A 264 20.26 8.19 2.23
C GLN A 264 19.31 8.56 3.37
N SER A 265 19.54 9.71 3.98
CA SER A 265 18.67 10.27 5.03
C SER A 265 17.79 11.39 4.49
N PHE A 266 16.55 11.43 4.97
CA PHE A 266 15.53 12.41 4.64
C PHE A 266 14.96 12.99 5.93
N VAL A 267 14.80 14.31 5.94
CA VAL A 267 14.12 15.04 7.02
C VAL A 267 12.79 15.51 6.45
N ILE A 268 11.69 15.02 7.03
CA ILE A 268 10.33 15.22 6.52
C ILE A 268 9.54 16.01 7.55
N GLU A 269 9.04 17.17 7.15
CA GLU A 269 8.10 17.94 7.97
C GLU A 269 6.71 17.32 7.89
N LEU A 270 6.13 17.06 9.06
CA LEU A 270 4.79 16.52 9.24
C LEU A 270 3.84 17.63 9.65
N ASP A 271 2.72 17.77 8.94
CA ASP A 271 1.64 18.69 9.29
C ASP A 271 0.31 17.94 9.37
N ARG A 272 -0.07 17.55 10.60
CA ARG A 272 -1.26 16.76 10.89
C ARG A 272 -1.33 15.48 10.05
N SER A 273 -0.16 14.91 9.77
CA SER A 273 0.03 13.76 8.92
C SER A 273 -0.18 12.45 9.66
N ARG A 274 -0.60 11.41 8.95
CA ARG A 274 -1.03 10.15 9.57
C ARG A 274 -0.25 8.94 9.11
N GLU A 275 0.18 8.95 7.85
CA GLU A 275 0.71 7.77 7.19
C GLU A 275 1.90 8.12 6.30
N LEU A 276 2.94 7.29 6.41
CA LEU A 276 4.07 7.26 5.51
C LEU A 276 3.93 6.05 4.58
N GLU A 277 3.90 6.31 3.29
CA GLU A 277 4.00 5.31 2.23
C GLU A 277 5.43 5.25 1.70
N ILE A 278 5.96 4.04 1.59
CA ILE A 278 7.23 3.73 0.93
C ILE A 278 6.89 2.93 -0.33
N ALA A 279 7.27 3.45 -1.49
CA ALA A 279 7.03 2.82 -2.79
C ALA A 279 8.36 2.53 -3.48
N VAL A 280 8.58 1.27 -3.90
CA VAL A 280 9.82 0.83 -4.56
C VAL A 280 9.57 0.55 -6.03
N TYR A 281 10.42 1.09 -6.90
CA TYR A 281 10.30 1.01 -8.34
C TYR A 281 11.54 0.35 -8.95
N TRP A 282 11.33 -0.52 -9.94
CA TRP A 282 12.40 -0.96 -10.85
C TRP A 282 12.69 0.10 -11.92
N ARG A 283 13.96 0.19 -12.35
CA ARG A 283 14.39 1.06 -13.45
C ARG A 283 14.08 0.46 -14.84
N ASP A 284 13.00 -0.28 -14.97
CA ASP A 284 12.57 -0.87 -16.23
C ASP A 284 11.04 -0.95 -16.31
N TRP A 285 10.54 -1.64 -17.34
CA TRP A 285 9.11 -1.83 -17.61
C TRP A 285 8.34 -2.45 -16.43
N ARG A 286 9.01 -3.04 -15.45
CA ARG A 286 8.37 -3.58 -14.24
C ARG A 286 7.87 -2.49 -13.32
N GLU A 287 8.37 -1.25 -13.40
CA GLU A 287 7.92 -0.08 -12.62
C GLU A 287 7.74 -0.36 -11.10
N LEU A 288 6.71 0.19 -10.42
CA LEU A 288 6.38 -0.04 -9.00
C LEU A 288 6.28 -1.54 -8.63
N CYS A 289 7.22 -2.10 -7.88
CA CYS A 289 7.23 -3.52 -7.56
C CYS A 289 6.79 -3.84 -6.14
N ALA A 290 6.85 -2.87 -5.24
CA ALA A 290 6.55 -3.09 -3.83
C ALA A 290 6.10 -1.81 -3.14
N VAL A 291 5.24 -1.94 -2.14
CA VAL A 291 4.75 -0.84 -1.31
C VAL A 291 4.72 -1.22 0.17
N LYS A 292 4.84 -0.22 1.05
CA LYS A 292 4.59 -0.35 2.48
C LYS A 292 3.95 0.91 3.02
N PHE A 293 2.88 0.73 3.79
CA PHE A 293 2.22 1.80 4.52
C PHE A 293 2.57 1.66 6.00
N LEU A 294 2.97 2.76 6.62
CA LEU A 294 3.34 2.82 8.03
C LEU A 294 2.53 3.93 8.69
N ARG A 295 1.88 3.62 9.82
CA ARG A 295 1.22 4.65 10.60
C ARG A 295 2.26 5.42 11.40
N LEU A 296 2.17 6.74 11.36
CA LEU A 296 3.17 7.59 12.02
C LEU A 296 3.06 7.51 13.56
N ASP A 297 1.89 7.17 14.10
CA ASP A 297 1.67 7.00 15.53
C ASP A 297 2.36 5.77 16.13
N ASP A 298 2.73 4.79 15.30
CA ASP A 298 3.52 3.62 15.73
C ASP A 298 4.98 3.98 16.08
N PHE A 299 5.47 5.18 15.73
CA PHE A 299 6.87 5.61 15.93
C PHE A 299 7.07 6.71 16.98
N LEU A 300 6.07 6.99 17.81
CA LEU A 300 6.13 8.06 18.81
C LEU A 300 7.06 7.77 20.00
N ASP A 301 7.49 6.51 20.17
CA ASP A 301 8.17 6.06 21.40
C ASP A 301 9.67 6.44 21.48
N ASN A 302 10.17 7.35 20.61
CA ASN A 302 11.51 7.99 20.68
C ASN A 302 12.75 7.07 20.70
N GLU A 303 12.59 5.78 20.46
CA GLU A 303 13.72 4.87 20.27
C GLU A 303 14.16 4.89 18.80
N ARG A 304 15.47 5.03 18.56
CA ARG A 304 16.04 4.89 17.22
C ARG A 304 15.89 3.45 16.76
N HIS A 305 14.85 3.15 16.00
CA HIS A 305 14.63 1.79 15.49
C HIS A 305 15.29 1.65 14.13
N GLY A 306 16.42 0.92 14.09
CA GLY A 306 16.78 0.20 12.87
C GLY A 306 15.72 -0.86 12.60
N MET A 307 15.07 -0.80 11.44
CA MET A 307 13.92 -1.62 11.12
C MET A 307 14.11 -2.37 9.81
N CYS A 308 13.60 -3.61 9.81
CA CYS A 308 13.41 -4.40 8.62
C CYS A 308 11.90 -4.55 8.39
N LEU A 309 11.39 -3.92 7.35
CA LEU A 309 9.97 -3.87 7.01
C LEU A 309 9.65 -4.89 5.94
N SER A 310 8.67 -5.76 6.17
CA SER A 310 8.11 -6.62 5.12
C SER A 310 7.28 -5.76 4.16
N LEU A 311 7.67 -5.76 2.89
CA LEU A 311 6.99 -5.07 1.81
C LEU A 311 5.81 -5.91 1.27
N GLU A 312 4.86 -5.22 0.66
CA GLU A 312 3.72 -5.82 -0.03
C GLU A 312 3.97 -5.76 -1.55
N PRO A 313 3.89 -6.88 -2.29
CA PRO A 313 3.47 -8.23 -1.87
C PRO A 313 4.58 -9.13 -1.34
N GLN A 314 5.84 -8.77 -1.57
CA GLN A 314 6.99 -9.50 -1.06
C GLN A 314 8.21 -8.58 -0.95
N GLY A 315 9.20 -9.06 -0.20
CA GLY A 315 10.49 -8.41 -0.05
C GLY A 315 10.64 -7.71 1.28
N TYR A 316 11.85 -7.20 1.51
CA TYR A 316 12.23 -6.52 2.74
C TYR A 316 12.82 -5.16 2.41
N PHE A 317 12.48 -4.18 3.24
CA PHE A 317 13.00 -2.82 3.18
C PHE A 317 13.72 -2.50 4.48
N ILE A 318 14.94 -2.00 4.36
CA ILE A 318 15.85 -1.78 5.48
C ILE A 318 16.00 -0.28 5.65
N CYS A 319 15.53 0.23 6.78
CA CYS A 319 15.55 1.65 7.10
C CYS A 319 15.80 1.89 8.59
N GLY A 320 16.19 3.11 8.95
CA GLY A 320 16.19 3.59 10.32
C GLY A 320 15.24 4.77 10.44
N ILE A 321 14.35 4.75 11.43
CA ILE A 321 13.57 5.93 11.81
C ILE A 321 14.24 6.50 13.07
N ILE A 322 14.73 7.73 12.96
CA ILE A 322 15.66 8.29 13.93
C ILE A 322 14.94 9.10 15.00
N GLU A 323 13.90 9.87 14.62
CA GLU A 323 13.19 10.72 15.58
C GLU A 323 11.89 11.27 14.99
N LEU A 324 10.84 11.38 15.81
CA LEU A 324 9.64 12.16 15.53
C LEU A 324 9.54 13.27 16.57
N ARG A 325 10.03 14.47 16.25
CA ARG A 325 10.01 15.62 17.16
C ARG A 325 8.70 16.39 16.99
N SER A 326 7.91 16.52 18.05
CA SER A 326 6.69 17.35 18.12
C SER A 326 7.00 18.83 18.34
#